data_AF-A0A2S8RNW2-F1
#
_entry.id   AF-A0A2S8RNW2-F1
#
_cell.length_a   1.000
_cell.length_b   1.000
_cell.length_c   1.000
_cell.angle_alpha   90.00
_cell.angle_beta   90.00
_cell.angle_gamma   90.00
#
_symmetry.space_group_name_H-M   'P 1'
#
loop_
_entity.id
_entity.type
_entity.pdbx_description
1 polymer ?
#
loop_
_entity_poly.entity_id
_entity_poly.type
_entity_poly.pdbx_seq_one_letter_code
_entity_poly.pdbx_strand_id
1 'polypeptide(L)'
;MMRRPITLRRALLLLGAALALSACGKHDDSAAMTAAAALGPQSTAADPLARGRYLVKAADCAACHTTSDGAPFAGGVKLASPFGTFYGTNITPDKAHGIGNWSADDLYKALHDGVTPTKQLYPAMPYTSYRQLSRADSDAIYAYLMAQKPAAVPNHEPELSFPFNMRFGVRFWDWVFLKDAWPDASNQASAQGAAATGSADWYRGRYLASALGHCAECHTPRGKFGQLDGAKPLAGAALGRIAAPDITPHGLAARGWTAADLQTFFATGIAPQGSAFGEMFPVVHLSSQYMTHDDLRAMSTYLLGDQPPAPQPLQSLQSGSADAAQLEAGRNVYLAVCAGCHGINGEGKPHVAVPMHANSTLRQSDAHNLIVAMLDGLGAQDFPGLERMQEMPGFATQLSDEELAQLANYLRATWGGQPADVTTDAVKALR
;
A
#
# COMPACT_ATOMS: atom_id res chain seq x y z
N MET A 1 96.81 4.73 -15.81
CA MET A 1 96.56 6.17 -16.02
C MET A 1 95.60 6.30 -17.21
N MET A 2 94.48 6.99 -17.01
CA MET A 2 93.47 7.40 -18.01
C MET A 2 92.76 6.30 -18.81
N ARG A 3 91.50 6.01 -18.45
CA ARG A 3 90.48 5.55 -19.41
C ARG A 3 89.56 6.71 -19.77
N ARG A 4 89.59 7.07 -21.05
CA ARG A 4 88.75 8.03 -21.75
C ARG A 4 87.78 7.26 -22.69
N PRO A 5 86.76 7.90 -23.28
CA PRO A 5 85.39 7.41 -23.20
C PRO A 5 84.75 7.16 -24.60
N ILE A 6 83.42 7.02 -24.57
CA ILE A 6 82.41 7.40 -25.58
C ILE A 6 81.71 6.22 -26.30
N THR A 7 80.37 6.33 -26.25
CA THR A 7 79.29 5.93 -27.18
C THR A 7 78.28 5.05 -26.44
N LEU A 8 77.06 5.49 -26.08
CA LEU A 8 75.99 6.19 -26.81
C LEU A 8 75.52 5.48 -28.08
N ARG A 9 74.84 4.34 -27.92
CA ARG A 9 73.49 4.04 -28.46
C ARG A 9 73.16 2.55 -28.26
N ARG A 10 71.90 2.27 -27.90
CA ARG A 10 71.28 0.96 -27.56
C ARG A 10 71.55 0.58 -26.09
N ALA A 11 70.59 0.33 -25.21
CA ALA A 11 69.16 0.09 -25.31
C ALA A 11 68.57 0.46 -23.93
N LEU A 12 67.60 1.37 -23.78
CA LEU A 12 66.17 1.04 -23.91
C LEU A 12 65.93 -0.47 -23.74
N LEU A 13 66.03 -1.01 -22.53
CA LEU A 13 65.44 -2.30 -22.12
C LEU A 13 65.64 -2.70 -20.65
N LEU A 14 66.15 -1.83 -19.76
CA LEU A 14 66.34 -2.17 -18.34
C LEU A 14 65.87 -1.07 -17.37
N LEU A 15 64.77 -0.38 -17.71
CA LEU A 15 64.03 0.46 -16.76
C LEU A 15 62.53 0.12 -16.74
N GLY A 16 62.21 -1.17 -16.93
CA GLY A 16 60.85 -1.71 -16.94
C GLY A 16 60.63 -2.91 -16.02
N ALA A 17 61.61 -3.31 -15.20
CA ALA A 17 61.52 -4.55 -14.40
C ALA A 17 61.96 -4.40 -12.93
N ALA A 18 61.90 -3.19 -12.38
CA ALA A 18 62.11 -2.92 -10.94
C ALA A 18 61.01 -2.05 -10.33
N LEU A 19 59.84 -2.00 -10.97
CA LEU A 19 58.60 -1.40 -10.45
C LEU A 19 57.45 -2.44 -10.40
N ALA A 20 57.80 -3.73 -10.45
CA ALA A 20 56.85 -4.85 -10.47
C ALA A 20 56.84 -5.71 -9.19
N LEU A 21 57.46 -5.28 -8.08
CA LEU A 21 57.47 -6.04 -6.82
C LEU A 21 57.27 -5.24 -5.52
N SER A 22 56.74 -4.01 -5.60
CA SER A 22 56.30 -3.25 -4.41
C SER A 22 54.89 -2.64 -4.54
N ALA A 23 54.02 -3.24 -5.36
CA ALA A 23 52.62 -2.83 -5.52
C ALA A 23 51.63 -3.91 -5.03
N CYS A 24 52.06 -4.80 -4.13
CA CYS A 24 51.18 -5.70 -3.37
C CYS A 24 51.39 -5.41 -1.89
N GLY A 25 50.48 -4.63 -1.30
CA GLY A 25 50.50 -4.38 0.15
C GLY A 25 49.90 -3.02 0.48
N LYS A 26 48.65 -3.05 0.97
CA LYS A 26 47.75 -1.94 1.36
C LYS A 26 46.69 -1.62 0.31
N HIS A 27 45.78 -2.56 0.14
CA HIS A 27 44.38 -2.24 -0.15
C HIS A 27 43.59 -2.37 1.15
N ASP A 28 42.68 -1.42 1.36
CA ASP A 28 41.93 -1.20 2.58
C ASP A 28 40.98 -2.37 2.90
N ASP A 29 41.33 -3.16 3.94
CA ASP A 29 40.50 -4.21 4.52
C ASP A 29 39.34 -3.64 5.37
N SER A 30 38.57 -2.67 4.85
CA SER A 30 37.40 -2.13 5.55
C SER A 30 36.19 -1.84 4.66
N ALA A 31 36.19 -2.26 3.40
CA ALA A 31 35.03 -2.11 2.49
C ALA A 31 34.46 -3.43 1.95
N ALA A 32 35.00 -4.58 2.35
CA ALA A 32 34.53 -5.90 1.93
C ALA A 32 34.14 -6.82 3.11
N MET A 33 33.74 -6.22 4.24
CA MET A 33 32.88 -6.91 5.20
C MET A 33 31.44 -6.83 4.67
N THR A 34 31.19 -7.68 3.69
CA THR A 34 29.87 -8.15 3.27
C THR A 34 28.86 -8.10 4.41
N ALA A 35 27.93 -7.15 4.34
CA ALA A 35 26.68 -7.15 5.09
C ALA A 35 25.75 -8.27 4.58
N ALA A 36 26.24 -9.50 4.68
CA ALA A 36 25.54 -10.75 4.39
C ALA A 36 25.10 -11.45 5.69
N ALA A 37 24.92 -10.71 6.78
CA ALA A 37 24.57 -11.26 8.08
C ALA A 37 23.48 -10.44 8.77
N ALA A 38 22.26 -10.51 8.23
CA ALA A 38 21.00 -10.42 8.98
C ALA A 38 19.83 -10.92 8.11
N LEU A 39 19.96 -12.10 7.51
CA LEU A 39 18.81 -12.87 7.09
C LEU A 39 18.79 -14.11 7.99
N GLY A 40 17.91 -14.08 9.00
CA GLY A 40 17.53 -15.28 9.75
C GLY A 40 17.10 -16.39 8.76
N PRO A 41 17.11 -17.67 9.20
CA PRO A 41 17.29 -18.83 8.34
C PRO A 41 16.59 -18.68 6.99
N GLN A 42 17.39 -18.35 5.97
CA GLN A 42 16.94 -18.39 4.59
C GLN A 42 16.63 -19.85 4.29
N SER A 43 15.37 -20.16 4.01
CA SER A 43 15.01 -21.37 3.29
C SER A 43 15.47 -21.23 1.83
N THR A 44 16.78 -21.25 1.58
CA THR A 44 17.36 -21.41 0.24
C THR A 44 17.26 -22.87 -0.20
N ALA A 45 16.01 -23.33 -0.34
CA ALA A 45 15.55 -24.47 -1.14
C ALA A 45 14.01 -24.50 -1.24
N ALA A 46 13.32 -23.39 -0.98
CA ALA A 46 11.86 -23.33 -1.11
C ALA A 46 11.47 -23.39 -2.60
N ASP A 47 10.56 -24.30 -2.94
CA ASP A 47 9.94 -24.45 -4.26
C ASP A 47 9.62 -23.06 -4.88
N PRO A 48 10.23 -22.70 -6.03
CA PRO A 48 9.99 -21.42 -6.71
C PRO A 48 8.50 -21.16 -6.98
N LEU A 49 7.70 -22.21 -7.21
CA LEU A 49 6.26 -22.08 -7.40
C LEU A 49 5.53 -21.76 -6.09
N ALA A 50 5.95 -22.35 -4.96
CA ALA A 50 5.42 -21.99 -3.65
C ALA A 50 5.78 -20.55 -3.27
N ARG A 51 7.02 -20.12 -3.53
CA ARG A 51 7.45 -18.73 -3.33
C ARG A 51 6.68 -17.77 -4.23
N GLY A 52 6.53 -18.09 -5.51
CA GLY A 52 5.77 -17.29 -6.47
C GLY A 52 4.31 -17.17 -6.11
N ARG A 53 3.67 -18.27 -5.69
CA ARG A 53 2.29 -18.27 -5.19
C ARG A 53 2.11 -17.34 -3.99
N TYR A 54 3.05 -17.36 -3.05
CA TYR A 54 3.03 -16.47 -1.89
C TYR A 54 3.14 -15.01 -2.32
N LEU A 55 4.10 -14.71 -3.21
CA LEU A 55 4.37 -13.36 -3.68
C LEU A 55 3.23 -12.78 -4.53
N VAL A 56 2.61 -13.56 -5.41
CA VAL A 56 1.48 -13.10 -6.23
C VAL A 56 0.28 -12.73 -5.37
N LYS A 57 0.07 -13.44 -4.25
CA LYS A 57 -0.93 -13.06 -3.25
C LYS A 57 -0.51 -11.79 -2.51
N ALA A 58 0.69 -11.77 -1.92
CA ALA A 58 1.20 -10.60 -1.18
C ALA A 58 1.26 -9.32 -2.02
N ALA A 59 1.51 -9.44 -3.33
CA ALA A 59 1.54 -8.35 -4.30
C ALA A 59 0.16 -7.88 -4.76
N ASP A 60 -0.90 -8.56 -4.30
CA ASP A 60 -2.30 -8.31 -4.63
C ASP A 60 -2.62 -8.35 -6.13
N CYS A 61 -1.93 -9.20 -6.91
CA CYS A 61 -2.13 -9.26 -8.36
C CYS A 61 -3.58 -9.61 -8.72
N ALA A 62 -4.25 -10.43 -7.91
CA ALA A 62 -5.60 -10.90 -8.20
C ALA A 62 -6.64 -9.76 -8.19
N ALA A 63 -6.45 -8.72 -7.35
CA ALA A 63 -7.39 -7.62 -7.22
C ALA A 63 -7.62 -6.85 -8.53
N CYS A 64 -6.58 -6.74 -9.36
CA CYS A 64 -6.68 -6.10 -10.67
C CYS A 64 -6.83 -7.11 -11.82
N HIS A 65 -6.28 -8.32 -11.65
CA HIS A 65 -6.20 -9.29 -12.75
C HIS A 65 -7.26 -10.39 -12.71
N THR A 66 -8.25 -10.34 -11.81
CA THR A 66 -9.32 -11.36 -11.74
C THR A 66 -10.68 -10.71 -11.50
N THR A 67 -11.62 -10.82 -12.44
CA THR A 67 -13.02 -10.42 -12.21
C THR A 67 -13.75 -11.45 -11.35
N SER A 68 -14.87 -11.06 -10.74
CA SER A 68 -15.68 -11.93 -9.87
C SER A 68 -16.22 -13.18 -10.57
N ASP A 69 -16.42 -13.11 -11.88
CA ASP A 69 -16.91 -14.18 -12.76
C ASP A 69 -15.83 -14.74 -13.72
N GLY A 70 -14.60 -14.23 -13.63
CA GLY A 70 -13.51 -14.49 -14.55
C GLY A 70 -12.60 -15.64 -14.11
N ALA A 71 -11.81 -16.15 -15.05
CA ALA A 71 -10.72 -17.05 -14.72
C ALA A 71 -9.63 -16.30 -13.92
N PRO A 72 -8.97 -16.96 -12.95
CA PRO A 72 -7.87 -16.35 -12.21
C PRO A 72 -6.83 -15.72 -13.14
N PHE A 73 -6.46 -14.47 -12.85
CA PHE A 73 -5.45 -13.70 -13.58
C PHE A 73 -5.76 -13.36 -15.05
N ALA A 74 -7.01 -13.57 -15.50
CA ALA A 74 -7.42 -13.32 -16.88
C ALA A 74 -7.71 -11.84 -17.21
N GLY A 75 -7.56 -10.92 -16.25
CA GLY A 75 -7.80 -9.49 -16.42
C GLY A 75 -9.28 -9.11 -16.35
N GLY A 76 -9.59 -7.87 -16.74
CA GLY A 76 -10.94 -7.36 -16.93
C GLY A 76 -11.50 -6.49 -15.79
N VAL A 77 -10.82 -6.41 -14.64
CA VAL A 77 -11.28 -5.57 -13.53
C VAL A 77 -11.23 -4.10 -13.94
N LYS A 78 -12.37 -3.41 -13.77
CA LYS A 78 -12.54 -1.99 -14.07
C LYS A 78 -11.99 -1.13 -12.93
N LEU A 79 -11.04 -0.26 -13.23
CA LEU A 79 -10.41 0.65 -12.28
C LEU A 79 -10.72 2.10 -12.70
N ALA A 80 -11.68 2.71 -12.02
CA ALA A 80 -12.06 4.10 -12.27
C ALA A 80 -11.02 5.07 -11.69
N SER A 81 -10.68 6.11 -12.44
CA SER A 81 -9.78 7.17 -11.99
C SER A 81 -10.26 8.53 -12.51
N PRO A 82 -9.75 9.65 -11.95
CA PRO A 82 -10.00 10.99 -12.50
C PRO A 82 -9.54 11.18 -13.96
N PHE A 83 -8.66 10.31 -14.46
CA PHE A 83 -8.10 10.40 -15.82
C PHE A 83 -8.85 9.55 -16.85
N GLY A 84 -9.80 8.72 -16.39
CA GLY A 84 -10.51 7.74 -17.19
C GLY A 84 -10.52 6.36 -16.53
N THR A 85 -10.89 5.34 -17.29
CA THR A 85 -11.02 3.97 -16.81
C THR A 85 -9.85 3.12 -17.29
N PHE A 86 -9.18 2.45 -16.34
CA PHE A 86 -8.21 1.41 -16.64
C PHE A 86 -8.85 0.03 -16.49
N TYR A 87 -8.25 -0.96 -17.16
CA TYR A 87 -8.64 -2.35 -17.06
C TYR A 87 -7.41 -3.20 -16.76
N GLY A 88 -7.52 -4.11 -15.80
CA GLY A 88 -6.49 -5.11 -15.57
C GLY A 88 -6.32 -6.01 -16.79
N THR A 89 -5.08 -6.37 -17.11
CA THR A 89 -4.77 -7.20 -18.28
C THR A 89 -4.76 -8.68 -17.94
N ASN A 90 -4.88 -9.55 -18.93
CA ASN A 90 -4.65 -10.97 -18.79
C ASN A 90 -3.15 -11.23 -18.58
N ILE A 91 -2.80 -11.83 -17.44
CA ILE A 91 -1.43 -12.21 -17.08
C ILE A 91 -1.27 -13.73 -16.95
N THR A 92 -2.19 -14.50 -17.54
CA THR A 92 -2.07 -15.96 -17.66
C THR A 92 -1.05 -16.34 -18.75
N PRO A 93 -0.59 -17.61 -18.81
CA PRO A 93 0.32 -18.07 -19.86
C PRO A 93 -0.34 -18.25 -21.24
N ASP A 94 -1.52 -17.67 -21.47
CA ASP A 94 -2.12 -17.61 -22.80
C ASP A 94 -1.22 -16.82 -23.77
N LYS A 95 -1.00 -17.38 -24.96
CA LYS A 95 -0.08 -16.83 -25.96
C LYS A 95 -0.68 -15.72 -26.83
N ALA A 96 -2.00 -15.64 -26.91
CA ALA A 96 -2.68 -14.67 -27.77
C ALA A 96 -3.04 -13.39 -27.01
N HIS A 97 -3.48 -13.53 -25.76
CA HIS A 97 -4.04 -12.46 -24.95
C HIS A 97 -3.32 -12.26 -23.62
N GLY A 98 -2.64 -13.29 -23.11
CA GLY A 98 -1.87 -13.26 -21.87
C GLY A 98 -0.38 -12.91 -22.06
N ILE A 99 0.44 -13.33 -21.09
CA ILE A 99 1.90 -13.15 -21.09
C ILE A 99 2.64 -14.40 -21.61
N GLY A 100 1.96 -15.32 -22.30
CA GLY A 100 2.51 -16.62 -22.71
C GLY A 100 3.74 -16.57 -23.62
N ASN A 101 4.01 -15.43 -24.26
CA ASN A 101 5.20 -15.20 -25.10
C ASN A 101 6.27 -14.32 -24.41
N TRP A 102 6.03 -13.88 -23.18
CA TRP A 102 6.98 -13.05 -22.43
C TRP A 102 8.09 -13.94 -21.87
N SER A 103 9.29 -13.39 -21.78
CA SER A 103 10.35 -13.96 -20.96
C SER A 103 10.23 -13.47 -19.50
N ALA A 104 10.98 -14.09 -18.59
CA ALA A 104 11.11 -13.58 -17.23
C ALA A 104 11.67 -12.15 -17.19
N ASP A 105 12.58 -11.80 -18.11
CA ASP A 105 13.12 -10.44 -18.25
C ASP A 105 12.06 -9.43 -18.70
N ASP A 106 11.10 -9.85 -19.54
CA ASP A 106 10.00 -8.99 -19.97
C ASP A 106 9.04 -8.72 -18.81
N LEU A 107 8.73 -9.73 -17.97
CA LEU A 107 7.96 -9.50 -16.77
C LEU A 107 8.70 -8.57 -15.79
N TYR A 108 10.01 -8.80 -15.58
CA TYR A 108 10.82 -7.93 -14.73
C TYR A 108 10.78 -6.47 -15.20
N LYS A 109 10.97 -6.20 -16.50
CA LYS A 109 10.86 -4.85 -17.08
C LYS A 109 9.45 -4.26 -16.95
N ALA A 110 8.40 -5.07 -17.06
CA ALA A 110 7.04 -4.60 -16.86
C ALA A 110 6.79 -4.17 -15.41
N LEU A 111 7.25 -4.98 -14.44
CA LEU A 111 7.13 -4.68 -13.01
C LEU A 111 8.03 -3.53 -12.58
N HIS A 112 9.22 -3.39 -13.17
CA HIS A 112 10.24 -2.46 -12.69
C HIS A 112 10.27 -1.13 -13.46
N ASP A 113 10.09 -1.20 -14.78
CA ASP A 113 10.26 -0.06 -15.68
C ASP A 113 8.93 0.36 -16.32
N GLY A 114 7.84 -0.36 -16.07
CA GLY A 114 6.57 -0.14 -16.76
C GLY A 114 6.66 -0.45 -18.26
N VAL A 115 7.63 -1.25 -18.71
CA VAL A 115 7.85 -1.55 -20.13
C VAL A 115 7.44 -2.97 -20.44
N THR A 116 6.46 -3.15 -21.33
CA THR A 116 6.14 -4.46 -21.91
C THR A 116 6.84 -4.63 -23.27
N PRO A 117 6.86 -5.85 -23.86
CA PRO A 117 7.41 -6.04 -25.21
C PRO A 117 6.75 -5.20 -26.32
N THR A 118 5.54 -4.69 -26.09
CA THR A 118 4.76 -3.98 -27.13
C THR A 118 4.42 -2.53 -26.79
N LYS A 119 4.40 -2.15 -25.51
CA LYS A 119 3.94 -0.83 -25.05
C LYS A 119 4.46 -0.46 -23.66
N GLN A 120 4.48 0.85 -23.38
CA GLN A 120 4.61 1.39 -22.03
C GLN A 120 3.30 1.19 -21.25
N LEU A 121 3.40 0.76 -20.00
CA LEU A 121 2.32 0.70 -19.03
C LEU A 121 2.04 2.08 -18.45
N TYR A 122 0.79 2.36 -18.13
CA TYR A 122 0.45 3.53 -17.33
C TYR A 122 0.77 3.25 -15.84
N PRO A 123 1.16 4.26 -15.05
CA PRO A 123 1.42 4.11 -13.60
C PRO A 123 0.23 3.59 -12.77
N ALA A 124 -0.95 3.44 -13.38
CA ALA A 124 -2.07 2.73 -12.79
C ALA A 124 -1.74 1.25 -12.50
N MET A 125 -0.85 0.65 -13.30
CA MET A 125 -0.13 -0.54 -12.87
C MET A 125 1.03 -0.04 -11.99
N PRO A 126 1.13 -0.42 -10.71
CA PRO A 126 2.00 0.25 -9.74
C PRO A 126 3.47 -0.15 -9.88
N TYR A 127 4.04 -0.08 -11.09
CA TYR A 127 5.44 -0.37 -11.38
C TYR A 127 6.40 0.57 -10.64
N THR A 128 5.95 1.77 -10.29
CA THR A 128 6.68 2.71 -9.41
C THR A 128 6.98 2.09 -8.05
N SER A 129 6.05 1.29 -7.53
CA SER A 129 6.18 0.54 -6.28
C SER A 129 6.88 -0.80 -6.50
N TYR A 130 6.47 -1.58 -7.52
CA TYR A 130 7.05 -2.90 -7.81
C TYR A 130 8.50 -2.87 -8.30
N ARG A 131 9.02 -1.72 -8.75
CA ARG A 131 10.44 -1.49 -9.02
C ARG A 131 11.37 -1.93 -7.89
N GLN A 132 10.86 -2.02 -6.67
CA GLN A 132 11.64 -2.44 -5.53
C GLN A 132 11.69 -3.95 -5.34
N LEU A 133 10.96 -4.72 -6.14
CA LEU A 133 11.01 -6.18 -6.12
C LEU A 133 12.40 -6.67 -6.52
N SER A 134 12.91 -7.62 -5.73
CA SER A 134 14.15 -8.29 -6.11
C SER A 134 13.94 -9.10 -7.39
N ARG A 135 15.02 -9.24 -8.18
CA ARG A 135 14.99 -10.08 -9.39
C ARG A 135 14.51 -11.51 -9.08
N ALA A 136 15.00 -12.12 -8.00
CA ALA A 136 14.61 -13.47 -7.61
C ALA A 136 13.11 -13.59 -7.30
N ASP A 137 12.52 -12.59 -6.64
CA ASP A 137 11.08 -12.58 -6.37
C ASP A 137 10.25 -12.38 -7.66
N SER A 138 10.71 -11.53 -8.58
CA SER A 138 10.06 -11.37 -9.89
C SER A 138 10.10 -12.65 -10.75
N ASP A 139 11.21 -13.40 -10.71
CA ASP A 139 11.35 -14.67 -11.41
C ASP A 139 10.45 -15.75 -10.79
N ALA A 140 10.30 -15.76 -9.46
CA ALA A 140 9.37 -16.66 -8.76
C ALA A 140 7.90 -16.34 -9.10
N ILE A 141 7.54 -15.05 -9.12
CA ILE A 141 6.22 -14.59 -9.58
C ILE A 141 5.97 -15.06 -11.02
N TYR A 142 6.92 -14.83 -11.93
CA TYR A 142 6.84 -15.29 -13.32
C TYR A 142 6.63 -16.80 -13.40
N ALA A 143 7.44 -17.59 -12.70
CA ALA A 143 7.34 -19.04 -12.70
C ALA A 143 5.94 -19.51 -12.24
N TYR A 144 5.38 -18.90 -11.20
CA TYR A 144 4.04 -19.23 -10.72
C TYR A 144 2.95 -18.84 -11.72
N LEU A 145 3.01 -17.64 -12.31
CA LEU A 145 2.04 -17.20 -13.32
C LEU A 145 2.07 -18.12 -14.55
N MET A 146 3.26 -18.51 -15.01
CA MET A 146 3.43 -19.40 -16.16
C MET A 146 3.00 -20.85 -15.88
N ALA A 147 2.83 -21.24 -14.61
CA ALA A 147 2.28 -22.52 -14.22
C ALA A 147 0.74 -22.53 -14.12
N GLN A 148 0.07 -21.38 -14.28
CA GLN A 148 -1.38 -21.31 -14.23
C GLN A 148 -2.03 -21.87 -15.50
N LYS A 149 -3.33 -22.17 -15.43
CA LYS A 149 -4.11 -22.54 -16.61
C LYS A 149 -4.21 -21.32 -17.55
N PRO A 150 -3.86 -21.45 -18.84
CA PRO A 150 -4.07 -20.38 -19.82
C PRO A 150 -5.56 -20.01 -19.92
N ALA A 151 -5.87 -18.72 -19.96
CA ALA A 151 -7.21 -18.22 -20.21
C ALA A 151 -7.19 -17.37 -21.49
N ALA A 152 -7.95 -17.78 -22.51
CA ALA A 152 -8.04 -17.07 -23.78
C ALA A 152 -9.04 -15.90 -23.69
N VAL A 153 -8.75 -14.93 -22.82
CA VAL A 153 -9.59 -13.74 -22.58
C VAL A 153 -8.87 -12.50 -23.14
N PRO A 154 -9.45 -11.81 -24.14
CA PRO A 154 -8.87 -10.58 -24.70
C PRO A 154 -8.76 -9.45 -23.68
N ASN A 155 -7.71 -8.63 -23.82
CA ASN A 155 -7.55 -7.41 -23.03
C ASN A 155 -8.49 -6.30 -23.50
N HIS A 156 -8.96 -5.49 -22.54
CA HIS A 156 -9.64 -4.23 -22.82
C HIS A 156 -8.61 -3.09 -22.89
N GLU A 157 -8.69 -2.25 -23.93
CA GLU A 157 -7.88 -1.03 -23.95
C GLU A 157 -8.45 0.00 -22.95
N PRO A 158 -7.59 0.82 -22.31
CA PRO A 158 -8.03 1.79 -21.32
C PRO A 158 -8.80 2.95 -21.99
N GLU A 159 -9.85 3.40 -21.33
CA GLU A 159 -10.71 4.50 -21.77
C GLU A 159 -10.26 5.80 -21.11
N LEU A 160 -9.21 6.43 -21.67
CA LEU A 160 -8.59 7.63 -21.11
C LEU A 160 -8.98 8.88 -21.89
N SER A 161 -9.15 9.99 -21.16
CA SER A 161 -9.41 11.29 -21.77
C SER A 161 -8.12 11.90 -22.33
N PHE A 162 -8.23 12.70 -23.40
CA PHE A 162 -7.09 13.50 -23.88
C PHE A 162 -6.66 14.50 -22.78
N PRO A 163 -5.35 14.71 -22.54
CA PRO A 163 -4.20 14.16 -23.26
C PRO A 163 -3.63 12.83 -22.70
N PHE A 164 -4.25 12.27 -21.66
CA PHE A 164 -3.75 11.07 -20.96
C PHE A 164 -3.79 9.79 -21.79
N ASN A 165 -4.55 9.77 -22.89
CA ASN A 165 -4.54 8.68 -23.87
C ASN A 165 -3.24 8.61 -24.71
N MET A 166 -2.38 9.62 -24.66
CA MET A 166 -1.13 9.68 -25.43
C MET A 166 0.03 9.00 -24.68
N ARG A 167 0.27 7.72 -24.98
CA ARG A 167 1.30 6.88 -24.31
C ARG A 167 2.74 7.45 -24.33
N PHE A 168 3.10 8.31 -25.29
CA PHE A 168 4.43 8.92 -25.31
C PHE A 168 4.67 9.82 -24.08
N GLY A 169 3.61 10.44 -23.54
CA GLY A 169 3.69 11.28 -22.34
C GLY A 169 4.15 10.49 -21.11
N VAL A 170 3.85 9.20 -21.05
CA VAL A 170 4.28 8.32 -19.95
C VAL A 170 5.79 8.15 -19.93
N ARG A 171 6.45 8.03 -21.09
CA ARG A 171 7.92 7.92 -21.13
C ARG A 171 8.62 9.17 -20.59
N PHE A 172 8.07 10.34 -20.89
CA PHE A 172 8.57 11.60 -20.32
C PHE A 172 8.29 11.66 -18.82
N TRP A 173 7.09 11.24 -18.40
CA TRP A 173 6.73 11.16 -16.99
C TRP A 173 7.70 10.24 -16.21
N ASP A 174 8.00 9.06 -16.74
CA ASP A 174 8.95 8.11 -16.12
C ASP A 174 10.34 8.74 -15.99
N TRP A 175 10.82 9.41 -17.03
CA TRP A 175 12.12 10.09 -16.97
C TRP A 175 12.21 11.13 -15.84
N VAL A 176 11.10 11.79 -15.47
CA VAL A 176 11.05 12.79 -14.40
C VAL A 176 10.78 12.17 -13.02
N PHE A 177 9.89 11.19 -12.95
CA PHE A 177 9.28 10.72 -11.70
C PHE A 177 9.62 9.29 -11.30
N LEU A 178 10.05 8.43 -12.24
CA LEU A 178 10.46 7.07 -11.92
C LEU A 178 11.86 7.10 -11.31
N LYS A 179 11.89 7.09 -9.98
CA LYS A 179 13.12 7.14 -9.19
C LYS A 179 13.24 5.87 -8.36
N ASP A 180 14.46 5.42 -8.12
CA ASP A 180 14.74 4.33 -7.18
C ASP A 180 14.64 4.77 -5.70
N ALA A 181 14.03 5.93 -5.44
CA ALA A 181 13.83 6.50 -4.11
C ALA A 181 12.40 6.22 -3.62
N TRP A 182 12.26 5.74 -2.38
CA TRP A 182 10.93 5.42 -1.83
C TRP A 182 10.43 6.58 -0.98
N PRO A 183 9.13 6.92 -1.05
CA PRO A 183 8.48 7.72 -0.01
C PRO A 183 8.48 6.91 1.31
N ASP A 184 8.99 7.47 2.40
CA ASP A 184 8.99 6.80 3.71
C ASP A 184 8.68 7.80 4.84
N ALA A 185 7.61 7.52 5.59
CA ALA A 185 7.20 8.28 6.78
C ALA A 185 7.44 7.55 8.10
N SER A 186 7.79 6.27 8.04
CA SER A 186 7.85 5.39 9.19
C SER A 186 9.12 5.54 10.01
N ASN A 187 10.19 6.06 9.40
CA ASN A 187 11.41 6.41 10.08
C ASN A 187 11.49 7.94 10.20
N GLN A 188 11.50 8.47 11.42
CA GLN A 188 11.62 9.92 11.60
C GLN A 188 12.89 10.46 10.93
N ALA A 189 13.99 9.70 10.94
CA ALA A 189 15.25 10.09 10.28
C ALA A 189 15.11 10.24 8.75
N SER A 190 14.24 9.47 8.07
CA SER A 190 13.99 9.64 6.63
C SER A 190 13.19 10.90 6.33
N ALA A 191 12.28 11.32 7.23
CA ALA A 191 11.56 12.59 7.10
C ALA A 191 12.47 13.83 7.26
N GLN A 192 13.70 13.67 7.76
CA GLN A 192 14.75 14.71 7.82
C GLN A 192 15.92 14.48 6.85
N GLY A 193 15.81 13.54 5.90
CA GLY A 193 16.82 13.31 4.86
C GLY A 193 18.08 12.57 5.33
N ALA A 194 18.06 11.95 6.51
CA ALA A 194 19.12 11.04 6.94
C ALA A 194 18.87 9.61 6.42
N ALA A 195 19.94 8.81 6.30
CA ALA A 195 19.80 7.40 5.96
C ALA A 195 18.93 6.71 7.02
N ALA A 196 17.77 6.20 6.62
CA ALA A 196 16.91 5.42 7.49
C ALA A 196 17.67 4.18 7.95
N THR A 197 18.03 4.13 9.23
CA THR A 197 18.46 2.89 9.89
C THR A 197 17.23 2.29 10.56
N GLY A 198 16.85 1.07 10.19
CA GLY A 198 15.79 0.30 10.85
C GLY A 198 16.24 -1.13 11.15
N SER A 199 15.43 -1.87 11.91
CA SER A 199 15.64 -3.30 12.17
C SER A 199 15.44 -4.15 10.92
N ALA A 200 15.84 -5.43 10.97
CA ALA A 200 15.58 -6.37 9.88
C ALA A 200 14.06 -6.53 9.61
N ASP A 201 13.24 -6.54 10.67
CA ASP A 201 11.78 -6.57 10.55
C ASP A 201 11.25 -5.30 9.90
N TRP A 202 11.83 -4.13 10.20
CA TRP A 202 11.44 -2.88 9.54
C TRP A 202 11.72 -2.91 8.03
N TYR A 203 12.92 -3.33 7.60
CA TYR A 203 13.22 -3.45 6.18
C TYR A 203 12.34 -4.48 5.46
N ARG A 204 12.07 -5.61 6.13
CA ARG A 204 11.16 -6.64 5.63
C ARG A 204 9.75 -6.08 5.47
N GLY A 205 9.24 -5.39 6.48
CA GLY A 205 7.93 -4.75 6.48
C GLY A 205 7.79 -3.68 5.41
N ARG A 206 8.84 -2.86 5.24
CA ARG A 206 8.91 -1.85 4.19
C ARG A 206 8.77 -2.48 2.81
N TYR A 207 9.51 -3.56 2.53
CA TYR A 207 9.40 -4.31 1.28
C TYR A 207 7.99 -4.87 1.07
N LEU A 208 7.37 -5.42 2.11
CA LEU A 208 6.02 -5.97 2.04
C LEU A 208 4.95 -4.91 1.82
N ALA A 209 4.99 -3.80 2.56
CA ALA A 209 3.98 -2.74 2.48
C ALA A 209 4.15 -1.86 1.24
N SER A 210 5.39 -1.51 0.88
CA SER A 210 5.64 -0.54 -0.19
C SER A 210 5.84 -1.21 -1.55
N ALA A 211 6.60 -2.30 -1.64
CA ALA A 211 6.90 -2.93 -2.92
C ALA A 211 5.79 -3.91 -3.33
N LEU A 212 5.44 -4.84 -2.43
CA LEU A 212 4.42 -5.85 -2.72
C LEU A 212 3.01 -5.27 -2.57
N GLY A 213 2.69 -4.73 -1.40
CA GLY A 213 1.36 -4.22 -1.06
C GLY A 213 1.07 -2.80 -1.51
N HIS A 214 2.05 -2.10 -2.11
CA HIS A 214 1.91 -0.77 -2.73
C HIS A 214 1.07 0.24 -1.93
N CYS A 215 1.13 0.19 -0.59
CA CYS A 215 0.26 0.97 0.29
C CYS A 215 0.37 2.48 0.03
N ALA A 216 1.54 2.95 -0.40
CA ALA A 216 1.77 4.34 -0.73
C ALA A 216 0.92 4.83 -1.91
N GLU A 217 0.50 3.97 -2.83
CA GLU A 217 -0.30 4.34 -4.01
C GLU A 217 -1.69 4.87 -3.64
N CYS A 218 -2.23 4.41 -2.50
CA CYS A 218 -3.50 4.86 -1.91
C CYS A 218 -3.29 5.84 -0.76
N HIS A 219 -2.29 5.62 0.10
CA HIS A 219 -2.09 6.38 1.33
C HIS A 219 -1.15 7.58 1.20
N THR A 220 -0.63 7.88 0.01
CA THR A 220 0.19 9.09 -0.23
C THR A 220 -0.54 9.99 -1.22
N PRO A 221 -0.70 11.30 -0.92
CA PRO A 221 -1.37 12.20 -1.84
C PRO A 221 -0.59 12.31 -3.15
N ARG A 222 -1.31 12.54 -4.26
CA ARG A 222 -0.69 12.73 -5.58
C ARG A 222 -0.45 14.21 -5.86
N GLY A 223 0.70 14.51 -6.48
CA GLY A 223 1.03 15.82 -7.00
C GLY A 223 0.29 16.14 -8.31
N LYS A 224 0.52 17.35 -8.85
CA LYS A 224 -0.17 17.87 -10.03
C LYS A 224 -0.03 17.02 -11.31
N PHE A 225 0.99 16.17 -11.39
CA PHE A 225 1.22 15.29 -12.54
C PHE A 225 0.91 13.81 -12.23
N GLY A 226 0.17 13.53 -11.14
CA GLY A 226 -0.24 12.18 -10.76
C GLY A 226 0.84 11.34 -10.07
N GLN A 227 2.04 11.89 -9.84
CA GLN A 227 3.09 11.26 -9.05
C GLN A 227 2.78 11.30 -7.55
N LEU A 228 3.30 10.34 -6.78
CA LEU A 228 3.21 10.40 -5.32
C LEU A 228 3.97 11.62 -4.79
N ASP A 229 3.35 12.36 -3.85
CA ASP A 229 3.97 13.47 -3.16
C ASP A 229 4.91 12.95 -2.08
N GLY A 230 6.20 12.86 -2.42
CA GLY A 230 7.24 12.42 -1.50
C GLY A 230 7.44 13.31 -0.26
N ALA A 231 6.82 14.50 -0.19
CA ALA A 231 6.81 15.33 1.01
C ALA A 231 5.77 14.88 2.06
N LYS A 232 4.80 14.05 1.67
CA LYS A 232 3.71 13.57 2.54
C LYS A 232 3.51 12.04 2.46
N PRO A 233 4.58 11.23 2.59
CA PRO A 233 4.45 9.78 2.49
C PRO A 233 3.42 9.26 3.50
N LEU A 234 2.53 8.38 3.05
CA LEU A 234 1.57 7.67 3.90
C LEU A 234 0.59 8.55 4.71
N ALA A 235 0.53 9.86 4.43
CA ALA A 235 -0.29 10.84 5.18
C ALA A 235 -1.79 10.81 4.82
N GLY A 236 -2.24 9.84 4.02
CA GLY A 236 -3.60 9.73 3.51
C GLY A 236 -3.81 10.50 2.21
N ALA A 237 -4.83 10.10 1.45
CA ALA A 237 -5.20 10.73 0.19
C ALA A 237 -6.67 10.50 -0.17
N ALA A 238 -7.24 11.37 -0.99
CA ALA A 238 -8.54 11.11 -1.59
C ALA A 238 -8.44 9.95 -2.60
N LEU A 239 -9.34 8.97 -2.48
CA LEU A 239 -9.40 7.76 -3.30
C LEU A 239 -10.81 7.63 -3.90
N GLY A 240 -11.15 8.57 -4.78
CA GLY A 240 -12.47 8.65 -5.39
C GLY A 240 -13.54 8.99 -4.35
N ARG A 241 -14.43 8.02 -4.06
CA ARG A 241 -15.58 8.22 -3.18
C ARG A 241 -15.20 8.25 -1.69
N ILE A 242 -14.18 7.48 -1.31
CA ILE A 242 -13.63 7.44 0.06
C ILE A 242 -12.23 8.06 0.07
N ALA A 243 -11.72 8.38 1.26
CA ALA A 243 -10.33 8.78 1.47
C ALA A 243 -9.55 7.65 2.15
N ALA A 244 -8.34 7.37 1.65
CA ALA A 244 -7.39 6.53 2.36
C ALA A 244 -6.88 7.31 3.58
N PRO A 245 -6.95 6.74 4.80
CA PRO A 245 -6.54 7.44 6.02
C PRO A 245 -5.03 7.64 6.12
N ASP A 246 -4.59 8.55 6.98
CA ASP A 246 -3.18 8.67 7.39
C ASP A 246 -2.72 7.39 8.12
N ILE A 247 -1.77 6.67 7.52
CA ILE A 247 -1.15 5.45 8.10
C ILE A 247 0.31 5.67 8.50
N THR A 248 0.73 6.91 8.69
CA THR A 248 1.99 7.22 9.37
C THR A 248 1.94 6.71 10.83
N PRO A 249 3.10 6.51 11.49
CA PRO A 249 3.13 6.10 12.89
C PRO A 249 2.26 6.98 13.80
N HIS A 250 2.31 8.31 13.58
CA HIS A 250 1.52 9.28 14.35
C HIS A 250 0.03 9.20 14.01
N GLY A 251 -0.35 9.08 12.74
CA GLY A 251 -1.74 8.94 12.31
C GLY A 251 -2.40 7.65 12.83
N LEU A 252 -1.65 6.55 12.89
CA LEU A 252 -2.08 5.28 13.47
C LEU A 252 -2.24 5.38 14.98
N ALA A 253 -1.24 5.90 15.69
CA ALA A 253 -1.29 6.06 17.14
C ALA A 253 -2.39 7.05 17.57
N ALA A 254 -2.62 8.14 16.84
CA ALA A 254 -3.70 9.09 17.11
C ALA A 254 -5.09 8.42 17.06
N ARG A 255 -5.24 7.37 16.25
CA ARG A 255 -6.46 6.56 16.16
C ARG A 255 -6.44 5.31 17.05
N GLY A 256 -5.43 5.17 17.89
CA GLY A 256 -5.32 4.11 18.90
C GLY A 256 -4.89 2.75 18.35
N TRP A 257 -4.27 2.70 17.18
CA TRP A 257 -3.74 1.45 16.63
C TRP A 257 -2.50 0.98 17.39
N THR A 258 -2.41 -0.33 17.61
CA THR A 258 -1.23 -1.00 18.15
C THR A 258 -0.63 -1.95 17.13
N ALA A 259 0.62 -2.39 17.34
CA ALA A 259 1.25 -3.38 16.48
C ALA A 259 0.49 -4.71 16.47
N ALA A 260 -0.13 -5.10 17.59
CA ALA A 260 -0.92 -6.33 17.68
C ALA A 260 -2.26 -6.20 16.91
N ASP A 261 -2.89 -5.04 17.01
CA ASP A 261 -4.14 -4.77 16.29
C ASP A 261 -3.93 -4.71 14.79
N LEU A 262 -2.83 -4.10 14.32
CA LEU A 262 -2.48 -4.10 12.90
C LEU A 262 -2.21 -5.51 12.38
N GLN A 263 -1.45 -6.32 13.13
CA GLN A 263 -1.24 -7.73 12.76
C GLN A 263 -2.56 -8.49 12.65
N THR A 264 -3.48 -8.27 13.59
CA THR A 264 -4.81 -8.89 13.57
C THR A 264 -5.61 -8.40 12.37
N PHE A 265 -5.65 -7.09 12.14
CA PHE A 265 -6.34 -6.48 11.01
C PHE A 265 -5.84 -7.01 9.66
N PHE A 266 -4.53 -7.16 9.47
CA PHE A 266 -4.00 -7.70 8.22
C PHE A 266 -4.18 -9.21 8.10
N ALA A 267 -4.27 -9.94 9.21
CA ALA A 267 -4.54 -11.37 9.21
C ALA A 267 -6.02 -11.70 8.93
N THR A 268 -6.95 -10.91 9.46
CA THR A 268 -8.38 -11.24 9.48
C THR A 268 -9.27 -10.19 8.86
N GLY A 269 -8.79 -8.96 8.67
CA GLY A 269 -9.60 -7.82 8.23
C GLY A 269 -10.42 -7.18 9.34
N ILE A 270 -10.27 -7.61 10.60
CA ILE A 270 -11.01 -7.07 11.74
C ILE A 270 -10.06 -6.84 12.92
N ALA A 271 -10.20 -5.68 13.55
CA ALA A 271 -9.55 -5.32 14.80
C ALA A 271 -10.52 -4.53 15.69
N PRO A 272 -10.20 -4.27 16.98
CA PRO A 272 -11.02 -3.42 17.84
C PRO A 272 -11.32 -2.04 17.24
N GLN A 273 -10.44 -1.52 16.39
CA GLN A 273 -10.57 -0.24 15.70
C GLN A 273 -11.52 -0.29 14.49
N GLY A 274 -12.03 -1.46 14.09
CA GLY A 274 -12.96 -1.63 12.97
C GLY A 274 -12.55 -2.75 12.01
N SER A 275 -13.23 -2.80 10.87
CA SER A 275 -13.00 -3.79 9.82
C SER A 275 -12.46 -3.16 8.54
N ALA A 276 -11.85 -3.97 7.68
CA ALA A 276 -11.44 -3.58 6.34
C ALA A 276 -12.70 -3.46 5.47
N PHE A 277 -12.95 -2.28 4.92
CA PHE A 277 -14.09 -2.01 4.04
C PHE A 277 -13.66 -1.22 2.80
N GLY A 278 -14.57 -1.11 1.82
CA GLY A 278 -14.29 -0.43 0.56
C GLY A 278 -13.03 -0.98 -0.11
N GLU A 279 -12.15 -0.08 -0.56
CA GLU A 279 -10.91 -0.44 -1.26
C GLU A 279 -9.90 -1.21 -0.39
N MET A 280 -10.00 -1.16 0.94
CA MET A 280 -9.13 -1.97 1.81
C MET A 280 -9.61 -3.43 1.98
N PHE A 281 -10.86 -3.73 1.67
CA PHE A 281 -11.36 -5.11 1.78
C PHE A 281 -10.63 -6.08 0.83
N PRO A 282 -10.49 -5.79 -0.48
CA PRO A 282 -9.70 -6.64 -1.39
C PRO A 282 -8.24 -6.82 -0.94
N VAL A 283 -7.60 -5.77 -0.41
CA VAL A 283 -6.22 -5.84 0.09
C VAL A 283 -6.05 -6.90 1.17
N VAL A 284 -7.05 -7.05 2.05
CA VAL A 284 -7.03 -8.14 3.04
C VAL A 284 -7.48 -9.46 2.42
N HIS A 285 -8.62 -9.46 1.73
CA HIS A 285 -9.29 -10.66 1.26
C HIS A 285 -8.52 -11.40 0.15
N LEU A 286 -7.75 -10.70 -0.67
CA LEU A 286 -6.99 -11.29 -1.77
C LEU A 286 -5.49 -11.42 -1.46
N SER A 287 -4.98 -10.61 -0.51
CA SER A 287 -3.55 -10.51 -0.20
C SER A 287 -3.21 -10.80 1.26
N SER A 288 -3.37 -9.83 2.17
CA SER A 288 -2.64 -9.84 3.44
C SER A 288 -3.01 -10.99 4.37
N GLN A 289 -4.26 -11.49 4.30
CA GLN A 289 -4.71 -12.63 5.12
C GLN A 289 -3.95 -13.94 4.86
N TYR A 290 -3.23 -14.03 3.73
CA TYR A 290 -2.43 -15.20 3.36
C TYR A 290 -0.95 -15.04 3.71
N MET A 291 -0.55 -13.91 4.28
CA MET A 291 0.83 -13.66 4.69
C MET A 291 1.17 -14.41 5.98
N THR A 292 2.45 -14.69 6.18
CA THR A 292 2.91 -15.35 7.41
C THR A 292 2.81 -14.38 8.59
N HIS A 293 2.66 -14.90 9.82
CA HIS A 293 2.68 -14.05 11.02
C HIS A 293 3.95 -13.21 11.15
N ASP A 294 5.11 -13.74 10.71
CA ASP A 294 6.37 -12.97 10.68
C ASP A 294 6.29 -11.78 9.72
N ASP A 295 5.71 -11.97 8.55
CA ASP A 295 5.56 -10.90 7.55
C ASP A 295 4.50 -9.87 7.99
N LEU A 296 3.43 -10.30 8.67
CA LEU A 296 2.45 -9.38 9.27
C LEU A 296 3.04 -8.56 10.42
N ARG A 297 3.89 -9.18 11.25
CA ARG A 297 4.66 -8.48 12.28
C ARG A 297 5.59 -7.46 11.64
N ALA A 298 6.39 -7.87 10.66
CA ALA A 298 7.31 -6.99 9.95
C ALA A 298 6.57 -5.79 9.32
N MET A 299 5.45 -6.04 8.63
CA MET A 299 4.62 -4.98 8.05
C MET A 299 4.08 -4.01 9.10
N SER A 300 3.65 -4.50 10.27
CA SER A 300 3.22 -3.65 11.38
C SER A 300 4.37 -2.86 12.00
N THR A 301 5.55 -3.47 12.14
CA THR A 301 6.79 -2.79 12.57
C THR A 301 7.18 -1.68 11.61
N TYR A 302 7.01 -1.89 10.30
CA TYR A 302 7.23 -0.83 9.33
C TYR A 302 6.24 0.31 9.53
N LEU A 303 4.93 0.06 9.56
CA LEU A 303 3.94 1.14 9.62
C LEU A 303 4.00 1.98 10.91
N LEU A 304 4.38 1.38 12.04
CA LEU A 304 4.52 2.10 13.31
C LEU A 304 5.95 2.56 13.61
N GLY A 305 6.93 2.06 12.88
CA GLY A 305 8.36 2.23 13.18
C GLY A 305 8.88 1.27 14.27
N ASP A 306 10.20 1.14 14.36
CA ASP A 306 10.88 0.29 15.36
C ASP A 306 10.62 0.72 16.82
N GLN A 307 10.23 1.99 17.02
CA GLN A 307 9.87 2.56 18.31
C GLN A 307 8.48 3.20 18.16
N PRO A 308 7.41 2.40 18.24
CA PRO A 308 6.07 2.87 17.94
C PRO A 308 5.62 3.94 18.94
N PRO A 309 5.03 5.06 18.49
CA PRO A 309 4.41 6.02 19.40
C PRO A 309 3.28 5.34 20.19
N ALA A 310 3.08 5.78 21.44
CA ALA A 310 2.04 5.20 22.28
C ALA A 310 0.64 5.47 21.66
N PRO A 311 -0.23 4.45 21.60
CA PRO A 311 -1.59 4.62 21.11
C PRO A 311 -2.32 5.64 21.98
N GLN A 312 -2.96 6.61 21.35
CA GLN A 312 -3.71 7.63 22.07
C GLN A 312 -5.03 7.04 22.58
N PRO A 313 -5.35 7.18 23.87
CA PRO A 313 -6.66 6.80 24.37
C PRO A 313 -7.74 7.67 23.72
N LEU A 314 -8.99 7.21 23.76
CA LEU A 314 -10.12 8.07 23.41
C LEU A 314 -10.11 9.29 24.35
N GLN A 315 -10.01 10.48 23.76
CA GLN A 315 -10.13 11.71 24.51
C GLN A 315 -11.61 11.94 24.81
N SER A 316 -11.97 12.06 26.10
CA SER A 316 -13.27 12.61 26.44
C SER A 316 -13.25 14.07 26.03
N LEU A 317 -14.10 14.48 25.08
CA LEU A 317 -14.28 15.89 24.78
C LEU A 317 -14.65 16.62 26.08
N GLN A 318 -14.01 17.77 26.31
CA GLN A 318 -14.34 18.60 27.47
C GLN A 318 -15.84 18.95 27.42
N SER A 319 -16.53 18.72 28.54
CA SER A 319 -17.94 19.05 28.72
C SER A 319 -18.19 20.50 28.32
N GLY A 320 -18.98 20.72 27.25
CA GLY A 320 -19.35 22.05 26.74
C GLY A 320 -18.77 22.44 25.37
N SER A 321 -17.98 21.59 24.73
CA SER A 321 -17.45 21.86 23.36
C SER A 321 -18.43 21.58 22.22
N ALA A 322 -19.52 20.85 22.49
CA ALA A 322 -20.55 20.51 21.52
C ALA A 322 -21.93 20.90 22.06
N ASP A 323 -22.83 21.35 21.18
CA ASP A 323 -24.20 21.69 21.53
C ASP A 323 -24.95 20.43 22.01
N ALA A 324 -25.35 20.43 23.28
CA ALA A 324 -26.05 19.31 23.90
C ALA A 324 -27.36 18.95 23.17
N ALA A 325 -28.07 19.95 22.63
CA ALA A 325 -29.30 19.70 21.88
C ALA A 325 -29.00 19.00 20.55
N GLN A 326 -27.93 19.39 19.87
CA GLN A 326 -27.47 18.76 18.64
C GLN A 326 -27.04 17.30 18.87
N LEU A 327 -26.28 17.05 19.95
CA LEU A 327 -25.86 15.70 20.31
C LEU A 327 -27.03 14.80 20.69
N GLU A 328 -28.04 15.33 21.40
CA GLU A 328 -29.24 14.57 21.73
C GLU A 328 -30.08 14.26 20.48
N ALA A 329 -30.20 15.20 19.53
CA ALA A 329 -30.85 14.95 18.25
C ALA A 329 -30.14 13.84 17.48
N GLY A 330 -28.80 13.90 17.35
CA GLY A 330 -28.00 12.86 16.71
C GLY A 330 -28.10 11.50 17.41
N ARG A 331 -28.16 11.49 18.75
CA ARG A 331 -28.39 10.29 19.56
C ARG A 331 -29.75 9.65 19.27
N ASN A 332 -30.80 10.44 19.12
CA ASN A 332 -32.13 9.93 18.79
C ASN A 332 -32.15 9.27 17.40
N VAL A 333 -31.46 9.85 16.41
CA VAL A 333 -31.27 9.23 15.10
C VAL A 333 -30.49 7.90 15.24
N TYR A 334 -29.39 7.88 16.00
CA TYR A 334 -28.61 6.66 16.26
C TYR A 334 -29.47 5.53 16.84
N LEU A 335 -30.28 5.84 17.85
CA LEU A 335 -31.17 4.87 18.48
C LEU A 335 -32.25 4.36 17.53
N ALA A 336 -32.72 5.20 16.61
CA ALA A 336 -33.75 4.84 15.65
C ALA A 336 -33.23 3.90 14.55
N VAL A 337 -32.01 4.12 14.03
CA VAL A 337 -31.55 3.42 12.81
C VAL A 337 -30.22 2.66 12.94
N CYS A 338 -29.39 2.93 13.94
CA CYS A 338 -28.05 2.31 14.07
C CYS A 338 -27.96 1.30 15.23
N ALA A 339 -28.62 1.58 16.35
CA ALA A 339 -28.44 0.84 17.61
C ALA A 339 -28.85 -0.64 17.52
N GLY A 340 -29.74 -1.02 16.60
CA GLY A 340 -30.13 -2.42 16.39
C GLY A 340 -28.98 -3.33 15.97
N CYS A 341 -27.97 -2.77 15.29
CA CYS A 341 -26.77 -3.50 14.85
C CYS A 341 -25.54 -3.11 15.67
N HIS A 342 -25.33 -1.81 15.91
CA HIS A 342 -24.14 -1.29 16.60
C HIS A 342 -24.28 -1.27 18.14
N GLY A 343 -25.42 -1.69 18.68
CA GLY A 343 -25.70 -1.69 20.12
C GLY A 343 -26.14 -0.33 20.64
N ILE A 344 -26.80 -0.30 21.80
CA ILE A 344 -27.36 0.96 22.35
C ILE A 344 -26.24 1.92 22.77
N ASN A 345 -25.09 1.39 23.18
CA ASN A 345 -23.93 2.15 23.64
C ASN A 345 -22.74 2.05 22.65
N GLY A 346 -22.98 1.60 21.42
CA GLY A 346 -21.91 1.48 20.42
C GLY A 346 -20.96 0.30 20.67
N GLU A 347 -21.41 -0.71 21.41
CA GLU A 347 -20.63 -1.92 21.72
C GLU A 347 -20.39 -2.83 20.50
N GLY A 348 -21.13 -2.62 19.40
CA GLY A 348 -21.11 -3.48 18.24
C GLY A 348 -21.77 -4.83 18.50
N LYS A 349 -21.77 -5.69 17.47
CA LYS A 349 -22.24 -7.07 17.59
C LYS A 349 -21.26 -7.97 16.87
N PRO A 350 -20.60 -8.92 17.57
CA PRO A 350 -19.64 -9.84 16.96
C PRO A 350 -20.21 -10.50 15.70
N HIS A 351 -19.40 -10.55 14.64
CA HIS A 351 -19.76 -11.11 13.34
C HIS A 351 -20.98 -10.46 12.67
N VAL A 352 -21.35 -9.24 13.04
CA VAL A 352 -22.49 -8.51 12.47
C VAL A 352 -22.13 -7.07 12.18
N ALA A 353 -21.64 -6.34 13.18
CA ALA A 353 -21.33 -4.92 13.05
C ALA A 353 -20.17 -4.54 13.98
N VAL A 354 -19.30 -3.68 13.46
CA VAL A 354 -18.15 -3.17 14.23
C VAL A 354 -18.61 -2.37 15.46
N PRO A 355 -17.84 -2.39 16.54
CA PRO A 355 -18.04 -1.43 17.63
C PRO A 355 -17.84 0.01 17.14
N MET A 356 -18.57 0.94 17.76
CA MET A 356 -18.33 2.38 17.58
C MET A 356 -17.23 2.86 18.53
N HIS A 357 -17.12 2.25 19.72
CA HIS A 357 -16.00 2.54 20.62
C HIS A 357 -14.67 2.18 19.94
N ALA A 358 -13.70 3.10 20.03
CA ALA A 358 -12.38 2.98 19.40
C ALA A 358 -12.39 2.87 17.86
N ASN A 359 -13.54 3.04 17.21
CA ASN A 359 -13.67 2.93 15.76
C ASN A 359 -12.82 3.98 15.04
N SER A 360 -11.91 3.51 14.19
CA SER A 360 -10.92 4.37 13.54
C SER A 360 -11.54 5.39 12.59
N THR A 361 -12.69 5.07 11.98
CA THR A 361 -13.41 6.00 11.10
C THR A 361 -13.99 7.17 11.89
N LEU A 362 -14.51 6.92 13.10
CA LEU A 362 -15.01 7.98 13.99
C LEU A 362 -13.88 8.86 14.54
N ARG A 363 -12.69 8.28 14.69
CA ARG A 363 -11.49 8.96 15.20
C ARG A 363 -10.74 9.76 14.13
N GLN A 364 -11.15 9.74 12.86
CA GLN A 364 -10.54 10.57 11.83
C GLN A 364 -10.88 12.05 12.04
N SER A 365 -9.90 12.93 11.82
CA SER A 365 -10.13 14.37 11.88
C SER A 365 -11.14 14.82 10.82
N ASP A 366 -11.02 14.30 9.60
CA ASP A 366 -11.99 14.49 8.53
C ASP A 366 -13.17 13.51 8.65
N ALA A 367 -14.40 14.03 8.58
CA ALA A 367 -15.63 13.27 8.66
C ALA A 367 -16.03 12.59 7.34
N HIS A 368 -15.34 12.87 6.24
CA HIS A 368 -15.70 12.40 4.88
C HIS A 368 -16.06 10.92 4.84
N ASN A 369 -15.19 10.03 5.33
CA ASN A 369 -15.43 8.58 5.28
C ASN A 369 -16.63 8.14 6.12
N LEU A 370 -16.87 8.80 7.26
CA LEU A 370 -18.03 8.51 8.10
C LEU A 370 -19.32 8.89 7.36
N ILE A 371 -19.36 10.09 6.78
CA ILE A 371 -20.53 10.58 6.04
C ILE A 371 -20.81 9.67 4.83
N VAL A 372 -19.77 9.35 4.05
CA VAL A 372 -19.89 8.46 2.88
C VAL A 372 -20.36 7.07 3.28
N ALA A 373 -19.82 6.48 4.35
CA ALA A 373 -20.27 5.18 4.82
C ALA A 373 -21.77 5.19 5.20
N MET A 374 -22.25 6.25 5.87
CA MET A 374 -23.67 6.37 6.22
C MET A 374 -24.56 6.63 5.00
N LEU A 375 -24.09 7.42 4.03
CA LEU A 375 -24.84 7.71 2.80
C LEU A 375 -24.98 6.46 1.92
N ASP A 376 -23.85 5.84 1.61
CA ASP A 376 -23.75 4.79 0.59
C ASP A 376 -24.03 3.40 1.17
N GLY A 377 -23.84 3.22 2.48
CA GLY A 377 -23.86 1.91 3.13
C GLY A 377 -22.58 1.13 2.89
N LEU A 378 -22.52 -0.07 3.44
CA LEU A 378 -21.41 -1.01 3.28
C LEU A 378 -21.98 -2.39 2.95
N GLY A 379 -21.51 -3.01 1.86
CA GLY A 379 -21.93 -4.36 1.50
C GLY A 379 -21.51 -5.39 2.55
N ALA A 380 -22.21 -6.53 2.57
CA ALA A 380 -21.82 -7.66 3.42
C ALA A 380 -20.42 -8.17 3.03
N GLN A 381 -19.64 -8.55 4.03
CA GLN A 381 -18.24 -8.96 3.87
C GLN A 381 -17.94 -10.20 4.70
N ASP A 382 -17.34 -11.22 4.07
CA ASP A 382 -16.81 -12.39 4.74
C ASP A 382 -15.30 -12.25 4.95
N PHE A 383 -14.86 -12.64 6.14
CA PHE A 383 -13.47 -12.63 6.60
C PHE A 383 -13.04 -14.07 6.98
N PRO A 384 -11.75 -14.34 7.24
CA PRO A 384 -11.29 -15.66 7.65
C PRO A 384 -12.05 -16.28 8.81
N GLY A 385 -12.28 -17.59 8.73
CA GLY A 385 -12.94 -18.35 9.78
C GLY A 385 -14.45 -18.11 9.80
N LEU A 386 -14.97 -17.64 10.94
CA LEU A 386 -16.40 -17.34 11.14
C LEU A 386 -16.69 -15.83 11.13
N GLU A 387 -15.67 -15.02 10.88
CA GLU A 387 -15.78 -13.58 10.90
C GLU A 387 -16.52 -13.05 9.68
N ARG A 388 -17.44 -12.11 9.91
CA ARG A 388 -18.21 -11.43 8.86
C ARG A 388 -18.77 -10.10 9.35
N MET A 389 -19.08 -9.23 8.41
CA MET A 389 -19.87 -8.02 8.64
C MET A 389 -21.13 -8.12 7.79
N GLN A 390 -22.28 -7.89 8.43
CA GLN A 390 -23.55 -7.81 7.72
C GLN A 390 -23.59 -6.53 6.89
N GLU A 391 -24.44 -6.54 5.87
CA GLU A 391 -24.72 -5.34 5.08
C GLU A 391 -25.21 -4.21 5.99
N MET A 392 -24.53 -3.06 5.92
CA MET A 392 -24.98 -1.81 6.50
C MET A 392 -25.72 -1.04 5.42
N PRO A 393 -27.04 -0.78 5.57
CA PRO A 393 -27.78 -0.06 4.55
C PRO A 393 -27.28 1.38 4.42
N GLY A 394 -27.35 1.91 3.20
CA GLY A 394 -27.16 3.35 2.96
C GLY A 394 -28.40 4.14 3.36
N PHE A 395 -28.19 5.30 3.97
CA PHE A 395 -29.25 6.18 4.50
C PHE A 395 -29.49 7.42 3.64
N ALA A 396 -28.85 7.52 2.47
CA ALA A 396 -29.02 8.63 1.56
C ALA A 396 -30.48 8.87 1.14
N THR A 397 -31.40 7.91 1.18
CA THR A 397 -32.81 8.19 0.82
C THR A 397 -33.75 8.32 2.02
N GLN A 398 -33.26 8.01 3.21
CA GLN A 398 -34.05 7.82 4.42
C GLN A 398 -33.86 8.95 5.42
N LEU A 399 -32.66 9.54 5.46
CA LEU A 399 -32.30 10.63 6.36
C LEU A 399 -32.02 11.91 5.56
N SER A 400 -32.45 13.03 6.12
CA SER A 400 -32.08 14.36 5.63
C SER A 400 -30.60 14.65 5.89
N ASP A 401 -30.06 15.64 5.17
CA ASP A 401 -28.67 16.08 5.36
C ASP A 401 -28.42 16.60 6.78
N GLU A 402 -29.45 17.19 7.41
CA GLU A 402 -29.39 17.68 8.79
C GLU A 402 -29.35 16.52 9.79
N GLU A 403 -30.22 15.51 9.64
CA GLU A 403 -30.21 14.32 10.50
C GLU A 403 -28.89 13.56 10.41
N LEU A 404 -28.31 13.44 9.20
CA LEU A 404 -27.00 12.82 8.99
C LEU A 404 -25.87 13.64 9.61
N ALA A 405 -25.91 14.97 9.54
CA ALA A 405 -24.92 15.82 10.19
C ALA A 405 -24.99 15.70 11.72
N GLN A 406 -26.20 15.72 12.29
CA GLN A 406 -26.44 15.51 13.72
C GLN A 406 -25.95 14.12 14.16
N LEU A 407 -26.27 13.07 13.40
CA LEU A 407 -25.80 11.71 13.65
C LEU A 407 -24.27 11.63 13.61
N ALA A 408 -23.62 12.15 12.57
CA ALA A 408 -22.17 12.17 12.44
C ALA A 408 -21.51 12.85 13.65
N ASN A 409 -22.05 13.99 14.07
CA ASN A 409 -21.56 14.76 15.21
C ASN A 409 -21.71 13.99 16.52
N TYR A 410 -22.85 13.31 16.74
CA TYR A 410 -23.04 12.44 17.89
C TYR A 410 -21.99 11.32 17.94
N LEU A 411 -21.78 10.61 16.82
CA LEU A 411 -20.82 9.51 16.73
C LEU A 411 -19.38 9.98 16.99
N ARG A 412 -18.97 11.07 16.33
CA ARG A 412 -17.63 11.67 16.45
C ARG A 412 -17.34 12.17 17.87
N ALA A 413 -18.29 12.89 18.46
CA ALA A 413 -18.13 13.45 19.80
C ALA A 413 -18.14 12.38 20.90
N THR A 414 -19.00 11.36 20.75
CA THR A 414 -19.20 10.33 21.79
C THR A 414 -18.13 9.24 21.74
N TRP A 415 -17.77 8.76 20.55
CA TRP A 415 -16.88 7.60 20.39
C TRP A 415 -15.62 7.86 19.56
N GLY A 416 -15.56 8.99 18.84
CA GLY A 416 -14.40 9.38 18.05
C GLY A 416 -13.39 10.28 18.78
N GLY A 417 -13.80 10.96 19.85
CA GLY A 417 -12.99 12.03 20.48
C GLY A 417 -12.73 13.20 19.53
N GLN A 418 -13.62 13.41 18.55
CA GLN A 418 -13.53 14.44 17.51
C GLN A 418 -14.63 15.48 17.71
N PRO A 419 -14.40 16.76 17.35
CA PRO A 419 -15.41 17.80 17.49
C PRO A 419 -16.70 17.50 16.70
N ALA A 420 -17.81 18.05 17.19
CA ALA A 420 -19.12 18.01 16.55
C ALA A 420 -19.24 19.12 15.49
N ASP A 421 -18.40 19.06 14.45
CA ASP A 421 -18.21 20.12 13.45
C ASP A 421 -18.77 19.78 12.05
N VAL A 422 -19.46 18.65 11.89
CA VAL A 422 -20.11 18.28 10.63
C VAL A 422 -21.31 19.17 10.37
N THR A 423 -21.36 19.78 9.19
CA THR A 423 -22.45 20.66 8.76
C THR A 423 -23.37 19.96 7.76
N THR A 424 -24.61 20.44 7.66
CA THR A 424 -25.57 20.01 6.63
C THR A 424 -25.00 20.16 5.22
N ASP A 425 -24.29 21.27 4.94
CA ASP A 425 -23.68 21.50 3.64
C ASP A 425 -22.56 20.51 3.32
N ALA A 426 -21.79 20.06 4.32
CA ALA A 426 -20.78 19.03 4.14
C ALA A 426 -21.40 17.69 3.74
N VAL A 427 -22.54 17.31 4.37
CA VAL A 427 -23.28 16.10 3.99
C VAL A 427 -23.84 16.25 2.57
N LYS A 428 -24.48 17.38 2.27
CA LYS A 428 -25.07 17.67 0.97
C LYS A 428 -24.04 17.63 -0.17
N ALA A 429 -22.82 18.12 0.07
CA ALA A 429 -21.74 18.10 -0.91
C ALA A 429 -21.26 16.69 -1.27
N LEU A 430 -21.51 15.71 -0.38
CA LEU A 430 -21.17 14.31 -0.57
C LEU A 430 -22.36 13.48 -1.06
N ARG A 431 -23.50 14.08 -1.36
CA ARG A 431 -24.72 13.34 -1.72
C ARG A 431 -24.83 12.96 -3.18
#